data_AF-A0A7C9HY72-F1
#
_entry.id   AF-A0A7C9HY72-F1
#
_cell.length_a   1.000
_cell.length_b   1.000
_cell.length_c   1.000
_cell.angle_alpha   90.00
_cell.angle_beta   90.00
_cell.angle_gamma   90.00
#
_symmetry.space_group_name_H-M   'P 1'
#
loop_
_entity.id
_entity.type
_entity.pdbx_description
1 polymer ?
#
loop_
_entity_poly.entity_id
_entity_poly.type
_entity_poly.pdbx_seq_one_letter_code
_entity_poly.pdbx_strand_id
1 'polypeptide(L)'
;MTYRGTTISDALDVKPISQTTWRVSDRRSGDATRGILGYIREVEHGFEMLWMRPRAGVTRRYGDFAEAVNETARHLGTLRRPD
;
A
#
# COMPACT_ATOMS: atom_id res chain seq x y z
N MET A 1 -4.30 4.16 -14.35
CA MET A 1 -4.86 4.05 -12.98
C MET A 1 -6.00 3.07 -13.05
N THR A 2 -5.96 1.96 -12.31
CA THR A 2 -7.20 1.21 -12.09
C THR A 2 -7.22 0.54 -10.74
N TYR A 3 -8.38 0.59 -10.11
CA TYR A 3 -8.73 0.01 -8.82
C TYR A 3 -9.89 -0.95 -9.10
N ARG A 4 -9.82 -2.17 -8.56
CA ARG A 4 -10.58 -3.37 -9.00
C ARG A 4 -10.15 -3.94 -10.37
N GLY A 5 -8.85 -3.87 -10.65
CA GLY A 5 -8.15 -4.51 -11.77
C GLY A 5 -6.64 -4.18 -11.73
N THR A 6 -6.09 -4.12 -10.53
CA THR A 6 -5.21 -3.04 -10.07
C THR A 6 -3.83 -2.93 -10.72
N THR A 7 -3.41 -1.71 -11.13
CA THR A 7 -2.03 -1.22 -10.91
C THR A 7 -2.02 0.32 -10.88
N ILE A 8 -1.43 0.93 -9.84
CA ILE A 8 -1.29 2.40 -9.72
C ILE A 8 0.17 2.83 -9.41
N SER A 9 1.11 1.89 -9.23
CA SER A 9 2.55 2.22 -9.15
C SER A 9 3.41 1.03 -9.56
N ASP A 10 4.44 1.25 -10.39
CA ASP A 10 5.42 0.21 -10.75
C ASP A 10 6.31 -0.23 -9.57
N ALA A 11 6.34 0.57 -8.50
CA ALA A 11 7.13 0.26 -7.31
C ALA A 11 6.41 -0.71 -6.35
N LEU A 12 5.08 -0.80 -6.44
CA LEU A 12 4.23 -1.55 -5.52
C LEU A 12 3.53 -2.71 -6.23
N ASP A 13 3.38 -3.82 -5.52
CA ASP A 13 2.44 -4.87 -5.86
C ASP A 13 1.19 -4.67 -4.99
N VAL A 14 0.06 -4.35 -5.61
CA VAL A 14 -1.20 -4.04 -4.92
C VAL A 14 -2.25 -5.08 -5.32
N LYS A 15 -2.53 -6.03 -4.42
CA LYS A 15 -3.37 -7.19 -4.72
C LYS A 15 -4.65 -7.20 -3.87
N PRO A 16 -5.84 -7.33 -4.48
CA PRO A 16 -7.07 -7.51 -3.71
C PRO A 16 -6.99 -8.82 -2.93
N ILE A 17 -7.35 -8.77 -1.65
CA ILE A 17 -7.52 -9.95 -0.78
C ILE A 17 -8.97 -10.12 -0.33
N SER A 18 -9.79 -9.08 -0.51
CA SER A 18 -11.24 -9.10 -0.40
C SER A 18 -11.83 -8.07 -1.37
N GLN A 19 -13.15 -7.90 -1.36
CA GLN A 19 -13.84 -6.86 -2.13
C GLN A 19 -13.49 -5.43 -1.69
N THR A 20 -13.02 -5.27 -0.45
CA THR A 20 -12.79 -3.98 0.20
C THR A 20 -11.38 -3.85 0.78
N THR A 21 -10.48 -4.81 0.54
CA THR A 21 -9.14 -4.80 1.11
C THR A 21 -8.09 -5.23 0.08
N TRP A 22 -6.98 -4.49 0.03
CA TRP A 22 -5.81 -4.75 -0.79
C TRP A 22 -4.57 -4.91 0.06
N ARG A 23 -3.79 -5.95 -0.20
CA ARG A 23 -2.42 -6.07 0.31
C ARG A 23 -1.50 -5.22 -0.54
N VAL A 24 -0.65 -4.43 0.11
CA VAL A 24 0.37 -3.61 -0.54
C VAL A 24 1.75 -4.13 -0.18
N SER A 25 2.52 -4.48 -1.21
CA SER A 25 3.87 -5.02 -1.07
C SER A 25 4.89 -4.21 -1.89
N ASP A 26 6.13 -4.12 -1.40
CA ASP A 26 7.29 -3.71 -2.18
C ASP A 26 7.53 -4.74 -3.29
N ARG A 27 7.37 -4.32 -4.55
CA ARG A 27 7.55 -5.19 -5.74
C ARG A 27 8.99 -5.70 -5.94
N ARG A 28 10.00 -4.98 -5.43
CA ARG A 28 11.42 -5.32 -5.55
C ARG A 28 11.92 -6.19 -4.41
N SER A 29 11.19 -6.26 -3.30
CA SER A 29 11.48 -7.19 -2.22
C SER A 29 11.15 -8.61 -2.72
N GLY A 30 12.13 -9.30 -3.30
CA GLY A 30 11.97 -10.66 -3.85
C GLY A 30 11.50 -11.73 -2.86
N ASP A 31 11.30 -11.37 -1.58
CA ASP A 31 10.64 -12.17 -0.56
C ASP A 31 9.20 -11.66 -0.34
N ALA A 32 8.23 -12.54 -0.60
CA ALA A 32 6.80 -12.27 -0.52
C ALA A 32 6.30 -11.84 0.88
N THR A 33 7.04 -12.17 1.94
CA THR A 33 6.67 -11.89 3.33
C THR A 33 7.35 -10.61 3.81
N ARG A 34 8.65 -10.45 3.53
CA ARG A 34 9.40 -9.22 3.85
C ARG A 34 8.94 -8.02 3.03
N GLY A 35 8.35 -8.27 1.86
CA GLY A 35 7.84 -7.22 0.99
C GLY A 35 6.55 -6.56 1.46
N ILE A 36 5.81 -7.13 2.42
CA ILE A 36 4.52 -6.54 2.84
C ILE A 36 4.76 -5.22 3.56
N LEU A 37 4.19 -4.14 3.01
CA LEU A 37 4.21 -2.81 3.60
C LEU A 37 2.98 -2.56 4.46
N GLY A 38 1.84 -3.12 4.05
CA GLY A 38 0.59 -2.97 4.77
C GLY A 38 -0.65 -3.34 3.96
N TYR A 39 -1.79 -2.82 4.39
CA TYR A 39 -3.09 -3.11 3.80
C TYR A 39 -3.87 -1.82 3.62
N ILE A 40 -4.41 -1.61 2.42
CA ILE A 40 -5.39 -0.56 2.17
C ILE A 40 -6.77 -1.19 2.28
N ARG A 41 -7.67 -0.58 3.04
CA ARG A 41 -9.08 -0.96 3.11
C ARG A 41 -9.99 0.20 2.75
N GLU A 42 -11.10 -0.11 2.08
CA GLU A 42 -12.21 0.80 1.87
C GLU A 42 -12.97 0.97 3.19
N VAL A 43 -13.29 2.22 3.53
CA VAL A 43 -14.06 2.62 4.72
C VAL A 43 -15.14 3.62 4.31
N GLU A 44 -16.10 3.90 5.20
CA GLU A 44 -17.30 4.71 4.91
C GLU A 44 -17.03 6.04 4.19
N HIS A 45 -15.87 6.66 4.44
CA HIS A 45 -15.48 7.95 3.85
C HIS A 45 -14.10 7.90 3.17
N GLY A 46 -13.79 6.80 2.49
CA GLY A 46 -12.59 6.70 1.64
C GLY A 46 -11.75 5.47 1.94
N PHE A 47 -10.46 5.67 2.17
CA PHE A 47 -9.50 4.58 2.27
C PHE A 47 -8.62 4.72 3.50
N GLU A 48 -8.26 3.59 4.11
CA GLU A 48 -7.34 3.55 5.23
C GLU A 48 -6.19 2.59 4.93
N MET A 49 -4.96 3.08 5.05
CA MET A 49 -3.75 2.27 5.01
C MET A 49 -3.33 1.89 6.42
N LEU A 50 -3.35 0.59 6.73
CA LEU A 50 -2.71 -0.01 7.89
C LEU A 50 -1.27 -0.37 7.54
N TRP A 51 -0.31 0.28 8.17
CA TRP A 51 1.11 0.02 7.99
C TRP A 51 1.58 -1.17 8.82
N MET A 52 2.34 -2.06 8.18
CA MET A 52 3.08 -3.15 8.83
C MET A 52 4.58 -2.82 8.93
N ARG A 53 5.08 -1.91 8.08
CA ARG A 53 6.47 -1.44 8.08
C ARG A 53 6.55 0.04 7.70
N PRO A 54 7.50 0.82 8.25
CA PRO A 54 8.49 0.44 9.26
C PRO A 54 7.90 0.36 10.67
N ARG A 55 6.74 0.98 10.92
CA ARG A 55 6.03 0.97 12.21
C ARG A 55 4.70 0.26 12.05
N ALA A 56 4.60 -0.96 12.59
CA ALA A 56 3.38 -1.74 12.55
C ALA A 56 2.26 -1.09 13.37
N GLY A 57 1.03 -1.18 12.87
CA GLY A 57 -0.18 -0.71 13.57
C GLY A 57 -0.55 0.75 13.35
N VAL A 58 0.30 1.54 12.65
CA VAL A 58 -0.07 2.91 12.27
C VAL A 58 -1.13 2.86 11.18
N THR A 59 -2.20 3.63 11.33
CA THR A 59 -3.22 3.81 10.29
C THR A 59 -3.22 5.25 9.75
N ARG A 60 -3.45 5.41 8.45
CA ARG A 60 -3.64 6.72 7.82
C ARG A 60 -4.78 6.68 6.82
N ARG A 61 -5.58 7.74 6.79
CA ARG A 61 -6.75 7.86 5.92
C ARG A 61 -6.47 8.73 4.69
N TYR A 62 -7.15 8.41 3.60
CA TYR A 62 -7.06 9.05 2.30
C TYR A 62 -8.45 9.18 1.69
N GLY A 63 -8.66 10.21 0.86
CA GLY A 63 -9.94 10.48 0.22
C GLY A 63 -10.27 9.47 -0.89
N ASP A 64 -9.24 8.99 -1.59
CA ASP A 64 -9.38 7.99 -2.65
C ASP A 64 -8.25 6.93 -2.65
N PHE A 65 -8.46 5.86 -3.42
CA PHE A 65 -7.54 4.72 -3.45
C PHE A 65 -6.19 5.06 -4.10
N ALA A 66 -6.17 5.95 -5.10
CA ALA A 66 -4.94 6.31 -5.77
C ALA A 66 -4.05 7.16 -4.87
N GLU A 67 -4.64 8.07 -4.10
CA GLU A 67 -3.94 8.83 -3.06
C GLU A 67 -3.25 7.88 -2.07
N ALA A 68 -3.98 6.89 -1.54
CA ALA A 68 -3.43 5.89 -0.63
C ALA A 68 -2.23 5.12 -1.21
N VAL A 69 -2.33 4.69 -2.48
CA VAL A 69 -1.25 3.96 -3.17
C VAL A 69 -0.05 4.87 -3.46
N ASN A 70 -0.30 6.10 -3.92
CA ASN A 70 0.76 7.06 -4.27
C ASN A 70 1.56 7.48 -3.04
N GLU A 71 0.89 7.79 -1.92
CA GLU A 71 1.55 8.10 -0.66
C GLU A 71 2.32 6.89 -0.11
N THR A 72 1.80 5.68 -0.32
CA THR A 72 2.53 4.46 0.03
C THR A 72 3.81 4.29 -0.80
N ALA A 73 3.75 4.54 -2.11
CA ALA A 73 4.91 4.46 -3.00
C ALA A 73 5.96 5.54 -2.67
N ARG A 74 5.50 6.75 -2.33
CA ARG A 74 6.35 7.84 -1.87
C ARG A 74 7.08 7.48 -0.58
N HIS A 75 6.36 6.92 0.40
CA HIS A 75 6.97 6.48 1.65
C HIS A 75 7.98 5.35 1.42
N LEU A 76 7.68 4.38 0.55
CA LEU A 76 8.62 3.34 0.17
C LEU A 76 9.92 3.92 -0.43
N GLY A 77 9.81 4.95 -1.26
CA GLY A 77 10.97 5.68 -1.79
C GLY A 77 11.87 6.25 -0.70
N THR A 78 11.29 6.70 0.43
CA THR A 78 12.06 7.16 1.60
C THR A 78 12.70 6.00 2.36
N LEU A 79 12.03 4.87 2.49
CA LEU A 79 12.55 3.68 3.20
C LEU A 79 13.69 2.98 2.46
N ARG A 80 13.72 3.08 1.12
CA ARG A 80 14.75 2.46 0.28
C ARG A 80 16.05 3.26 0.17
N ARG A 81 16.07 4.52 0.60
CA ARG A 81 17.32 5.29 0.63
C ARG A 81 18.14 4.79 1.82
N PRO A 82 19.33 4.20 1.61
CA PRO A 82 20.27 4.04 2.70
C PRO A 82 20.72 5.44 3.12
N ASP A 83 20.80 5.69 4.43
CA ASP A 83 21.69 6.73 4.95
C ASP A 83 23.14 6.45 4.49
#